data_AF-A0A959ASL8-F1
#
_entry.id   AF-A0A959ASL8-F1
#
_cell.length_a   1.000
_cell.length_b   1.000
_cell.length_c   1.000
_cell.angle_alpha   90.00
_cell.angle_beta   90.00
_cell.angle_gamma   90.00
#
_symmetry.space_group_name_H-M   'P 1'
#
loop_
_entity.id
_entity.type
_entity.pdbx_description
1 polymer ?
#
loop_
_entity_poly.entity_id
_entity_poly.type
_entity_poly.pdbx_seq_one_letter_code
_entity_poly.pdbx_strand_id
1 'polypeptide(L)'
;MSAEIVIIIVGAALILIAILDSIKINDSSLGLMDIKLKIPLAIIGFILIIFGGYSVGTVTVPGQIEQVAEGNKLQVELPVKKVQIISPVEGDSVKCRILTMGVYPDSHDKDIWVLLKPSDNKYYPQSDHTNTSFKRNGEWQVITRFGGDKGESYDIIVYETDSSASQFFSATIQSWKEALSYPGLELEELPNGATEVDRIVVSLKENCRGVF
;
A
#
# COMPACT_ATOMS: atom_id res chain seq x y z
N MET A 1 12.52 -22.65 -9.72
CA MET A 1 12.96 -22.55 -8.31
C MET A 1 13.70 -21.24 -8.17
N SER A 2 13.37 -20.44 -7.16
CA SER A 2 14.12 -19.22 -6.88
C SER A 2 15.53 -19.58 -6.38
N ALA A 3 16.52 -18.73 -6.61
CA ALA A 3 17.92 -19.00 -6.25
C ALA A 3 18.08 -19.27 -4.75
N GLU A 4 17.22 -18.66 -3.94
CA GLU A 4 17.18 -18.76 -2.49
C GLU A 4 16.71 -20.16 -2.03
N ILE A 5 15.70 -20.71 -2.71
CA ILE A 5 15.24 -22.09 -2.45
C ILE A 5 16.35 -23.09 -2.81
N VAL A 6 17.08 -22.85 -3.89
CA VAL A 6 18.24 -23.69 -4.26
C VAL A 6 19.33 -23.62 -3.18
N ILE A 7 19.63 -22.43 -2.64
CA ILE A 7 20.60 -22.25 -1.56
C ILE A 7 20.20 -23.02 -0.29
N ILE A 8 18.92 -22.99 0.09
CA ILE A 8 18.41 -23.73 1.25
C ILE A 8 18.53 -25.25 1.03
N ILE A 9 18.17 -25.74 -0.16
CA ILE A 9 18.26 -27.17 -0.51
C ILE A 9 19.72 -27.63 -0.45
N VAL A 10 20.65 -26.85 -1.00
CA VAL A 10 22.09 -27.16 -0.95
C VAL A 10 22.59 -27.15 0.50
N GLY A 11 22.21 -26.16 1.30
CA GLY A 11 22.57 -26.09 2.72
C GLY A 11 22.09 -27.31 3.51
N ALA A 12 20.83 -27.73 3.31
CA ALA A 12 20.25 -28.91 3.94
C ALA A 12 20.97 -30.20 3.53
N ALA A 13 21.33 -30.34 2.25
CA ALA A 13 22.08 -31.50 1.76
C ALA A 13 23.47 -31.62 2.41
N LEU A 14 24.20 -30.50 2.57
CA LEU A 14 25.52 -30.50 3.21
C LEU A 14 25.45 -30.93 4.69
N ILE A 15 24.43 -30.48 5.41
CA ILE A 15 24.20 -30.90 6.81
C ILE A 15 23.83 -32.39 6.86
N LEU A 16 22.94 -32.86 5.99
CA LEU A 16 22.55 -34.27 5.94
C LEU A 16 23.75 -35.18 5.66
N ILE A 17 24.63 -34.81 4.73
CA ILE A 17 25.86 -35.57 4.45
C ILE A 17 26.76 -35.64 5.69
N ALA A 18 26.96 -34.51 6.39
CA ALA A 18 27.73 -34.47 7.63
C ALA A 18 27.10 -35.31 8.75
N ILE A 19 25.78 -35.32 8.87
CA ILE A 19 25.05 -36.12 9.88
C ILE A 19 25.09 -37.61 9.52
N LEU A 20 24.79 -38.00 8.29
CA LEU A 20 24.77 -39.40 7.87
C LEU A 20 26.12 -40.08 8.08
N ASP A 21 27.22 -39.38 7.84
CA ASP A 21 28.58 -39.88 8.14
C ASP A 21 28.84 -40.01 9.65
N SER A 22 28.11 -39.28 10.50
CA SER A 22 28.22 -39.37 11.97
C SER A 22 27.37 -40.47 12.60
N ILE A 23 26.42 -41.05 11.87
CA ILE A 23 25.56 -42.12 12.38
C ILE A 23 26.41 -43.37 12.56
N LYS A 24 26.44 -43.89 13.79
CA LYS A 24 27.06 -45.18 14.12
C LYS A 24 26.10 -46.30 13.74
N ILE A 25 26.54 -47.20 12.88
CA ILE A 25 25.87 -48.46 12.57
C ILE A 25 26.81 -49.56 13.09
N ASN A 26 26.36 -50.39 14.03
CA ASN A 26 27.18 -51.45 14.64
C ASN A 26 28.53 -50.93 15.19
N ASP A 27 28.47 -49.93 16.07
CA ASP A 27 29.62 -49.30 16.76
C ASP A 27 30.70 -48.64 15.86
N SER A 28 30.50 -48.65 14.54
CA SER A 28 31.36 -47.99 13.57
C SER A 28 30.61 -46.84 12.89
N SER A 29 31.24 -45.66 12.86
CA SER A 29 30.80 -44.59 11.97
C SER A 29 31.10 -45.00 10.53
N LEU A 30 30.28 -44.55 9.58
CA LEU A 30 30.52 -44.76 8.15
C LEU A 30 31.92 -44.31 7.69
N GLY A 31 32.53 -43.33 8.37
CA GLY A 31 33.95 -43.00 8.23
C GLY A 31 34.33 -42.56 6.82
N LEU A 32 33.35 -42.06 6.05
CA LEU A 32 33.50 -41.65 4.66
C LEU A 32 34.20 -40.29 4.56
N MET A 33 34.18 -39.50 5.64
CA MET A 33 34.82 -38.19 5.70
C MET A 33 35.68 -37.98 6.95
N ASP A 34 36.84 -37.36 6.76
CA ASP A 34 37.67 -36.86 7.85
C ASP A 34 36.91 -35.76 8.62
N ILE A 35 37.07 -35.76 9.95
CA ILE A 35 36.51 -34.73 10.83
C ILE A 35 36.91 -33.31 10.42
N LYS A 36 38.10 -33.16 9.81
CA LYS A 36 38.59 -31.89 9.26
C LYS A 36 37.77 -31.35 8.09
N LEU A 37 37.04 -32.21 7.37
CA LEU A 37 36.15 -31.82 6.26
C LEU A 37 34.69 -31.75 6.72
N LYS A 38 34.31 -32.62 7.65
CA LYS A 38 32.95 -32.72 8.21
C LYS A 38 32.50 -31.46 8.93
N ILE A 39 33.35 -30.91 9.80
CA ILE A 39 33.01 -29.73 10.59
C ILE A 39 32.80 -28.50 9.69
N PRO A 40 33.71 -28.17 8.75
CA PRO A 40 33.48 -27.08 7.80
C PRO A 40 32.21 -27.25 6.96
N LEU A 41 31.91 -28.47 6.48
CA LEU A 41 30.70 -28.71 5.67
C LEU A 41 29.42 -28.43 6.46
N ALA A 42 29.36 -28.86 7.73
CA ALA A 42 28.20 -28.60 8.58
C ALA A 42 28.03 -27.10 8.86
N ILE A 43 29.13 -26.38 9.10
CA ILE A 43 29.12 -24.93 9.33
C ILE A 43 28.66 -24.19 8.07
N ILE A 44 29.19 -24.54 6.89
CA ILE A 44 28.81 -23.94 5.62
C ILE A 44 27.33 -24.22 5.32
N GLY A 45 26.87 -25.45 5.51
CA GLY A 45 25.46 -25.80 5.32
C GLY A 45 24.54 -24.99 6.23
N PHE A 46 24.92 -24.82 7.50
CA PHE A 46 24.16 -24.01 8.45
C PHE A 46 24.12 -22.52 8.07
N ILE A 47 25.25 -21.95 7.64
CA ILE A 47 25.32 -20.56 7.14
C ILE A 47 24.43 -20.39 5.90
N LEU A 48 24.42 -21.35 4.98
CA LEU A 48 23.59 -21.29 3.76
C LEU A 48 22.09 -21.36 4.09
N ILE A 49 21.69 -22.18 5.07
CA ILE A 49 20.29 -22.21 5.54
C ILE A 49 19.90 -20.89 6.20
N ILE A 50 20.78 -20.30 7.02
CA ILE A 50 20.53 -18.98 7.63
C ILE A 50 20.41 -17.93 6.53
N PHE A 51 21.38 -17.86 5.61
CA PHE A 51 21.39 -16.88 4.53
C PHE A 51 20.17 -17.02 3.61
N GLY A 52 19.85 -18.25 3.20
CA GLY A 52 18.66 -18.56 2.41
C GLY A 52 17.36 -18.28 3.17
N GLY A 53 17.30 -18.59 4.47
CA GLY A 53 16.15 -18.30 5.32
C GLY A 53 15.93 -16.79 5.52
N TYR A 54 17.00 -16.03 5.69
CA TYR A 54 16.95 -14.57 5.70
C TYR A 54 16.48 -14.04 4.35
N SER A 55 16.99 -14.53 3.22
CA SER A 55 16.55 -14.04 1.90
C SER A 55 15.13 -14.45 1.52
N VAL A 56 14.68 -15.65 1.91
CA VAL A 56 13.29 -16.13 1.70
C VAL A 56 12.30 -15.43 2.63
N GLY A 57 12.75 -14.89 3.77
CA GLY A 57 11.89 -14.26 4.80
C GLY A 57 11.97 -12.75 4.95
N THR A 58 12.89 -12.04 4.27
CA THR A 58 13.08 -10.59 4.46
C THR A 58 12.30 -9.67 3.52
N VAL A 59 11.52 -10.21 2.57
CA VAL A 59 10.62 -9.38 1.74
C VAL A 59 9.16 -9.41 2.22
N THR A 60 8.94 -9.79 3.48
CA THR A 60 7.81 -9.25 4.22
C THR A 60 8.37 -8.61 5.47
N VAL A 61 8.92 -7.39 5.31
CA VAL A 61 8.70 -6.40 6.36
C VAL A 61 7.22 -6.54 6.71
N PRO A 62 6.83 -6.96 7.93
CA PRO A 62 5.43 -6.86 8.30
C PRO A 62 5.12 -5.40 8.07
N GLY A 63 4.39 -5.09 7.00
CA GLY A 63 4.07 -3.72 6.64
C GLY A 63 3.58 -3.10 7.92
N GLN A 64 4.20 -2.00 8.36
CA GLN A 64 3.72 -1.30 9.55
C GLN A 64 2.21 -1.20 9.37
N ILE A 65 1.43 -1.88 10.24
CA ILE A 65 -0.01 -1.87 10.10
C ILE A 65 -0.39 -0.41 10.16
N GLU A 66 -0.84 0.08 9.03
CA GLU A 66 -0.86 1.50 8.81
C GLU A 66 -2.02 2.06 9.62
N GLN A 67 -1.70 2.74 10.72
CA GLN A 67 -2.71 3.35 11.57
C GLN A 67 -3.09 4.70 10.98
N VAL A 68 -4.00 4.66 10.01
CA VAL A 68 -4.58 5.86 9.42
C VAL A 68 -5.56 6.48 10.42
N ALA A 69 -5.54 7.80 10.57
CA ALA A 69 -6.51 8.48 11.41
C ALA A 69 -7.90 8.47 10.74
N GLU A 70 -8.92 8.06 11.49
CA GLU A 70 -10.32 8.23 11.10
C GLU A 70 -10.84 9.59 11.57
N GLY A 71 -11.56 10.31 10.70
CA GLY A 71 -12.22 11.58 11.03
C GLY A 71 -13.57 11.38 11.71
N ASN A 72 -14.33 12.46 11.88
CA ASN A 72 -15.73 12.35 12.29
C ASN A 72 -16.54 11.64 11.17
N LYS A 73 -17.64 10.97 11.56
CA LYS A 73 -18.49 10.23 10.62
C LYS A 73 -19.90 10.83 10.57
N LEU A 74 -20.39 11.12 9.37
CA LEU A 74 -21.76 11.54 9.11
C LEU A 74 -22.73 10.38 9.36
N GLN A 75 -23.91 10.66 9.91
CA GLN A 75 -25.00 9.69 9.94
C GLN A 75 -25.65 9.59 8.56
N VAL A 76 -25.76 8.37 8.03
CA VAL A 76 -26.25 8.11 6.67
C VAL A 76 -27.73 7.74 6.71
N GLU A 77 -28.54 8.41 5.90
CA GLU A 77 -29.92 8.01 5.64
C GLU A 77 -29.98 6.81 4.67
N LEU A 78 -30.74 5.78 5.05
CA LEU A 78 -30.94 4.59 4.23
C LEU A 78 -32.31 4.60 3.52
N PRO A 79 -32.41 4.08 2.29
CA PRO A 79 -31.32 3.55 1.46
C PRO A 79 -30.44 4.68 0.89
N VAL A 80 -29.15 4.39 0.66
CA VAL A 80 -28.20 5.34 0.06
C VAL A 80 -28.64 5.67 -1.36
N LYS A 81 -28.82 6.97 -1.65
CA LYS A 81 -29.33 7.45 -2.96
C LYS A 81 -28.26 7.98 -3.90
N LYS A 82 -27.11 8.39 -3.37
CA LYS A 82 -26.00 8.96 -4.13
C LYS A 82 -24.66 8.59 -3.51
N VAL A 83 -23.61 8.71 -4.30
CA VAL A 83 -22.24 8.69 -3.78
C VAL A 83 -22.05 9.92 -2.90
N GLN A 84 -21.52 9.73 -1.69
CA GLN A 84 -21.20 10.84 -0.78
C GLN A 84 -20.09 10.48 0.20
N ILE A 85 -19.37 11.50 0.67
CA ILE A 85 -18.37 11.40 1.73
C ILE A 85 -19.12 11.28 3.07
N ILE A 86 -18.66 10.36 3.91
CA ILE A 86 -19.13 10.24 5.30
C ILE A 86 -18.03 10.60 6.30
N SER A 87 -16.76 10.51 5.91
CA SER A 87 -15.63 10.89 6.75
C SER A 87 -14.45 11.37 5.90
N PRO A 88 -13.77 12.47 6.25
CA PRO A 88 -14.14 13.43 7.30
C PRO A 88 -15.45 14.17 6.97
N VAL A 89 -15.94 15.01 7.86
CA VAL A 89 -17.13 15.85 7.60
C VAL A 89 -16.73 17.30 7.30
N GLU A 90 -17.65 18.05 6.70
CA GLU A 90 -17.48 19.48 6.40
C GLU A 90 -16.96 20.27 7.61
N GLY A 91 -15.90 21.05 7.39
CA GLY A 91 -15.27 21.89 8.40
C GLY A 91 -14.31 21.16 9.36
N ASP A 92 -14.12 19.84 9.22
CA ASP A 92 -13.18 19.09 10.06
C ASP A 92 -11.75 19.62 9.95
N SER A 93 -11.01 19.48 11.05
CA SER A 93 -9.56 19.70 11.08
C SER A 93 -8.83 18.35 11.07
N VAL A 94 -8.16 18.04 9.97
CA VAL A 94 -7.61 16.71 9.65
C VAL A 94 -6.10 16.64 9.79
N LYS A 95 -5.57 15.45 10.06
CA LYS A 95 -4.12 15.19 10.05
C LYS A 95 -3.61 15.14 8.60
N CYS A 96 -2.29 15.11 8.42
CA CYS A 96 -1.64 15.00 7.11
C CYS A 96 -2.01 13.72 6.34
N ARG A 97 -2.52 12.70 7.05
CA ARG A 97 -2.93 11.43 6.47
C ARG A 97 -4.17 10.92 7.19
N ILE A 98 -5.27 10.75 6.46
CA ILE A 98 -6.54 10.25 6.99
C ILE A 98 -7.17 9.22 6.04
N LEU A 99 -8.10 8.44 6.59
CA LEU A 99 -8.93 7.53 5.81
C LEU A 99 -10.17 8.31 5.42
N THR A 100 -10.28 8.68 4.15
CA THR A 100 -11.50 9.26 3.60
C THR A 100 -12.43 8.13 3.22
N MET A 101 -13.66 8.19 3.71
CA MET A 101 -14.68 7.16 3.56
C MET A 101 -15.96 7.77 3.02
N GLY A 102 -16.75 6.95 2.35
CA GLY A 102 -18.09 7.31 1.93
C GLY A 102 -18.95 6.11 1.63
N VAL A 103 -20.14 6.39 1.10
CA VAL A 103 -21.13 5.40 0.69
C VAL A 103 -21.54 5.60 -0.76
N TYR A 104 -22.07 4.55 -1.38
CA TYR A 104 -22.65 4.57 -2.72
C TYR A 104 -23.92 3.69 -2.81
N PRO A 105 -24.85 3.96 -3.74
CA PRO A 105 -26.06 3.13 -3.92
C PRO A 105 -25.73 1.72 -4.40
N ASP A 106 -26.51 0.70 -4.00
CA ASP A 106 -26.25 -0.70 -4.37
C ASP A 106 -26.12 -0.95 -5.89
N SER A 107 -26.80 -0.13 -6.71
CA SER A 107 -26.75 -0.22 -8.17
C SER A 107 -25.52 0.46 -8.81
N HIS A 108 -24.60 1.04 -8.03
CA HIS A 108 -23.52 1.87 -8.54
C HIS A 108 -22.30 1.05 -8.99
N ASP A 109 -22.04 1.08 -10.30
CA ASP A 109 -21.01 0.29 -10.97
C ASP A 109 -19.75 1.09 -11.36
N LYS A 110 -19.81 2.41 -11.40
CA LYS A 110 -18.66 3.27 -11.75
C LYS A 110 -17.54 3.24 -10.71
N ASP A 111 -16.36 3.68 -11.13
CA ASP A 111 -15.22 3.90 -10.25
C ASP A 111 -15.39 5.20 -9.46
N ILE A 112 -14.90 5.21 -8.23
CA ILE A 112 -14.94 6.36 -7.32
C ILE A 112 -13.52 6.87 -7.10
N TRP A 113 -13.29 8.14 -7.41
CA TRP A 113 -12.02 8.83 -7.19
C TRP A 113 -12.18 9.95 -6.20
N VAL A 114 -11.14 10.17 -5.40
CA VAL A 114 -11.02 11.35 -4.55
C VAL A 114 -9.90 12.21 -5.07
N LEU A 115 -10.18 13.48 -5.31
CA LEU A 115 -9.21 14.51 -5.67
C LEU A 115 -9.13 15.51 -4.52
N LEU A 116 -7.92 15.88 -4.14
CA LEU A 116 -7.67 16.98 -3.22
C LEU A 116 -7.41 18.26 -4.01
N LYS A 117 -7.95 19.38 -3.54
CA LYS A 117 -7.65 20.70 -4.09
C LYS A 117 -7.23 21.67 -2.97
N PRO A 118 -5.91 21.95 -2.82
CA PRO A 118 -5.37 22.93 -1.88
C PRO A 118 -5.64 24.38 -2.30
N SER A 119 -4.99 25.31 -1.58
CA SER A 119 -5.00 26.74 -1.86
C SER A 119 -4.37 27.14 -3.22
N ASP A 120 -3.60 26.26 -3.86
CA ASP A 120 -3.01 26.48 -5.19
C ASP A 120 -4.00 26.28 -6.35
N ASN A 121 -5.23 25.86 -6.04
CA ASN A 121 -6.32 25.58 -6.97
C ASN A 121 -6.07 24.43 -7.97
N LYS A 122 -5.08 23.58 -7.72
CA LYS A 122 -4.81 22.39 -8.54
C LYS A 122 -5.52 21.16 -8.01
N TYR A 123 -5.71 20.18 -8.87
CA TYR A 123 -6.33 18.90 -8.51
C TYR A 123 -5.29 17.79 -8.36
N TYR A 124 -5.36 17.07 -7.25
CA TYR A 124 -4.44 16.00 -6.91
C TYR A 124 -5.21 14.69 -6.68
N PRO A 125 -5.30 13.80 -7.68
CA PRO A 125 -5.98 12.52 -7.53
C PRO A 125 -5.28 11.66 -6.47
N GLN A 126 -6.09 11.02 -5.62
CA GLN A 126 -5.66 10.17 -4.52
C GLN A 126 -5.96 8.72 -4.84
N SER A 127 -4.96 7.86 -4.66
CA SER A 127 -5.11 6.41 -4.79
C SER A 127 -4.11 5.73 -3.87
N ASP A 128 -4.51 4.65 -3.21
CA ASP A 128 -3.60 3.82 -2.43
C ASP A 128 -3.35 2.51 -3.16
N HIS A 129 -2.09 2.21 -3.51
CA HIS A 129 -1.51 1.01 -4.18
C HIS A 129 -2.31 0.29 -5.30
N THR A 130 -3.52 0.75 -5.58
CA THR A 130 -4.58 0.21 -6.40
C THR A 130 -5.22 1.42 -7.05
N ASN A 131 -5.56 1.26 -8.31
CA ASN A 131 -5.77 2.36 -9.24
C ASN A 131 -7.07 3.16 -9.00
N THR A 132 -7.76 3.05 -7.86
CA THR A 132 -9.02 3.76 -7.49
C THR A 132 -9.28 3.70 -5.97
N SER A 133 -10.37 4.29 -5.48
CA SER A 133 -10.88 4.01 -4.12
C SER A 133 -11.30 2.54 -3.97
N PHE A 134 -11.11 1.96 -2.79
CA PHE A 134 -11.56 0.60 -2.48
C PHE A 134 -13.06 0.62 -2.19
N LYS A 135 -13.85 -0.20 -2.91
CA LYS A 135 -15.32 -0.32 -2.76
C LYS A 135 -15.70 -1.69 -2.21
N ARG A 136 -16.59 -1.75 -1.22
CA ARG A 136 -17.18 -3.01 -0.71
C ARG A 136 -18.51 -2.74 0.00
N ASN A 137 -19.54 -3.54 -0.30
CA ASN A 137 -20.83 -3.54 0.41
C ASN A 137 -21.49 -2.15 0.55
N GLY A 138 -21.50 -1.33 -0.51
CA GLY A 138 -22.10 0.02 -0.47
C GLY A 138 -21.21 1.09 0.19
N GLU A 139 -20.02 0.73 0.65
CA GLU A 139 -19.04 1.64 1.25
C GLU A 139 -17.79 1.76 0.38
N TRP A 140 -17.18 2.94 0.38
CA TRP A 140 -15.90 3.18 -0.28
C TRP A 140 -14.91 3.86 0.66
N GLN A 141 -13.62 3.64 0.44
CA GLN A 141 -12.57 4.30 1.20
C GLN A 141 -11.30 4.51 0.37
N VAL A 142 -10.55 5.56 0.71
CA VAL A 142 -9.23 5.85 0.16
C VAL A 142 -8.41 6.63 1.19
N ILE A 143 -7.11 6.38 1.20
CA ILE A 143 -6.18 7.13 2.02
C ILE A 143 -5.90 8.45 1.31
N THR A 144 -6.22 9.56 1.96
CA THR A 144 -5.91 10.90 1.48
C THR A 144 -4.67 11.43 2.19
N ARG A 145 -3.73 11.96 1.41
CA ARG A 145 -2.47 12.51 1.89
C ARG A 145 -2.41 13.99 1.56
N PHE A 146 -2.30 14.80 2.59
CA PHE A 146 -2.26 16.25 2.49
C PHE A 146 -0.82 16.74 2.63
N GLY A 147 -0.40 17.64 1.75
CA GLY A 147 0.79 18.49 1.94
C GLY A 147 0.40 19.81 2.62
N GLY A 148 1.28 20.80 2.66
CA GLY A 148 0.89 22.17 3.04
C GLY A 148 0.97 22.52 4.52
N ASP A 149 0.45 23.70 4.87
CA ASP A 149 0.65 24.32 6.19
C ASP A 149 -0.56 24.18 7.12
N LYS A 150 -0.31 24.24 8.44
CA LYS A 150 -1.38 24.21 9.44
C LYS A 150 -2.44 25.28 9.16
N GLY A 151 -3.70 24.86 9.13
CA GLY A 151 -4.87 25.71 8.88
C GLY A 151 -5.19 25.91 7.40
N GLU A 152 -4.36 25.40 6.48
CA GLU A 152 -4.67 25.45 5.05
C GLU A 152 -5.95 24.66 4.75
N SER A 153 -6.80 25.25 3.90
CA SER A 153 -8.08 24.65 3.49
C SER A 153 -7.89 23.78 2.26
N TYR A 154 -8.59 22.66 2.25
CA TYR A 154 -8.60 21.68 1.17
C TYR A 154 -10.03 21.34 0.80
N ASP A 155 -10.34 21.36 -0.49
CA ASP A 155 -11.51 20.64 -0.97
C ASP A 155 -11.15 19.15 -1.09
N ILE A 156 -11.97 18.29 -0.49
CA ILE A 156 -12.00 16.85 -0.79
C ILE A 156 -13.17 16.65 -1.74
N ILE A 157 -12.87 16.24 -2.97
CA ILE A 157 -13.86 16.17 -4.05
C ILE A 157 -13.96 14.72 -4.51
N VAL A 158 -15.17 14.20 -4.58
CA VAL A 158 -15.45 12.86 -5.07
C VAL A 158 -15.93 12.92 -6.51
N TYR A 159 -15.33 12.09 -7.34
CA TYR A 159 -15.70 11.91 -8.74
C TYR A 159 -16.19 10.48 -8.99
N GLU A 160 -17.28 10.36 -9.71
CA GLU A 160 -17.61 9.15 -10.46
C GLU A 160 -16.86 9.16 -11.78
N THR A 161 -16.28 8.03 -12.15
CA THR A 161 -15.45 7.94 -13.37
C THR A 161 -15.80 6.72 -14.22
N ASP A 162 -15.71 6.90 -15.54
CA ASP A 162 -15.63 5.78 -16.47
C ASP A 162 -14.20 5.19 -16.51
N SER A 163 -14.02 4.09 -17.25
CA SER A 163 -12.73 3.42 -17.35
C SER A 163 -11.63 4.29 -17.95
N SER A 164 -11.97 5.21 -18.86
CA SER A 164 -11.01 6.11 -19.50
C SER A 164 -10.51 7.17 -18.52
N ALA A 165 -11.41 7.76 -17.72
CA ALA A 165 -11.07 8.71 -16.69
C ALA A 165 -10.25 8.05 -15.56
N SER A 166 -10.64 6.84 -15.12
CA SER A 166 -9.84 6.06 -14.16
C SER A 166 -8.44 5.77 -14.66
N GLN A 167 -8.29 5.37 -15.92
CA GLN A 167 -6.98 5.10 -16.51
C GLN A 167 -6.14 6.38 -16.59
N PHE A 168 -6.76 7.52 -16.93
CA PHE A 168 -6.08 8.81 -16.94
C PHE A 168 -5.51 9.15 -15.57
N PHE A 169 -6.31 9.13 -14.50
CA PHE A 169 -5.83 9.44 -13.16
C PHE A 169 -4.74 8.48 -12.68
N SER A 170 -4.89 7.19 -12.97
CA SER A 170 -3.88 6.17 -12.64
C SER A 170 -2.54 6.45 -13.33
N ALA A 171 -2.58 6.74 -14.63
CA ALA A 171 -1.39 7.06 -15.43
C ALA A 171 -0.74 8.37 -14.97
N THR A 172 -1.54 9.39 -14.66
CA THR A 172 -1.07 10.66 -14.10
C THR A 172 -0.29 10.42 -12.81
N ILE A 173 -0.88 9.73 -11.82
CA ILE A 173 -0.20 9.42 -10.55
C ILE A 173 1.09 8.62 -10.79
N GLN A 174 1.05 7.63 -11.67
CA GLN A 174 2.21 6.82 -11.99
C GLN A 174 3.35 7.67 -12.58
N SER A 175 3.04 8.54 -13.55
CA SER A 175 4.02 9.44 -14.17
C SER A 175 4.62 10.43 -13.16
N TRP A 176 3.80 10.98 -12.26
CA TRP A 176 4.25 11.88 -11.20
C TRP A 176 5.18 11.19 -10.20
N LYS A 177 4.88 9.93 -9.84
CA LYS A 177 5.75 9.11 -8.99
C LYS A 177 7.09 8.81 -9.67
N GLU A 178 7.08 8.43 -10.94
CA GLU A 178 8.30 8.15 -11.72
C GLU A 178 9.19 9.39 -11.87
N ALA A 179 8.58 10.57 -12.05
CA ALA A 179 9.29 11.84 -12.18
C ALA A 179 9.64 12.50 -10.83
N LEU A 180 9.12 11.99 -9.70
CA LEU A 180 9.15 12.65 -8.38
C LEU A 180 8.65 14.10 -8.42
N SER A 181 7.64 14.37 -9.24
CA SER A 181 7.10 15.70 -9.49
C SER A 181 5.58 15.67 -9.49
N TYR A 182 4.97 16.50 -8.65
CA TYR A 182 3.51 16.54 -8.43
C TYR A 182 3.00 17.96 -8.71
N PRO A 183 2.92 18.39 -9.98
CA PRO A 183 2.53 19.76 -10.35
C PRO A 183 1.04 20.05 -10.12
N GLY A 184 0.22 19.01 -9.92
CA GLY A 184 -1.23 19.13 -9.88
C GLY A 184 -1.83 19.28 -11.29
N LEU A 185 -3.12 18.95 -11.41
CA LEU A 185 -3.88 19.13 -12.66
C LEU A 185 -4.65 20.46 -12.63
N GLU A 186 -4.78 21.10 -13.78
CA GLU A 186 -5.75 22.16 -14.01
C GLU A 186 -7.17 21.59 -14.16
N LEU A 187 -8.18 22.46 -14.04
CA LEU A 187 -9.57 22.07 -14.26
C LEU A 187 -9.81 21.54 -15.68
N GLU A 188 -9.18 22.16 -16.67
CA GLU A 188 -9.31 21.81 -18.09
C GLU A 188 -8.59 20.49 -18.44
N GLU A 189 -7.70 20.01 -17.57
CA GLU A 189 -6.99 18.74 -17.72
C GLU A 189 -7.76 17.56 -17.12
N LEU A 190 -8.87 17.81 -16.41
CA LEU A 190 -9.71 16.74 -15.89
C LEU A 190 -10.40 16.00 -17.05
N PRO A 191 -10.42 14.65 -17.06
CA PRO A 191 -10.99 13.89 -18.15
C PRO A 191 -12.51 14.04 -18.17
N ASN A 192 -13.10 14.17 -19.37
CA ASN A 192 -14.56 14.31 -19.56
C ASN A 192 -15.38 13.17 -18.92
N GLY A 193 -14.77 11.99 -18.75
CA GLY A 193 -15.39 10.83 -18.10
C GLY A 193 -15.47 10.92 -16.57
N ALA A 194 -14.96 12.00 -15.96
CA ALA A 194 -15.04 12.26 -14.52
C ALA A 194 -16.17 13.25 -14.21
N THR A 195 -17.12 12.84 -13.38
CA THR A 195 -18.24 13.67 -12.91
C THR A 195 -18.13 13.89 -11.41
N GLU A 196 -18.04 15.15 -10.98
CA GLU A 196 -18.09 15.49 -9.55
C GLU A 196 -19.45 15.11 -8.97
N VAL A 197 -19.45 14.40 -7.85
CA VAL A 197 -20.67 13.91 -7.18
C VAL A 197 -20.80 14.37 -5.73
N ASP A 198 -19.68 14.72 -5.09
CA ASP A 198 -19.69 15.27 -3.74
C ASP A 198 -18.43 16.10 -3.47
N ARG A 199 -18.54 17.05 -2.54
CA ARG A 199 -17.45 17.93 -2.15
C ARG A 199 -17.63 18.37 -0.71
N ILE A 200 -16.54 18.32 0.06
CA ILE A 200 -16.44 18.96 1.38
C ILE A 200 -15.17 19.78 1.49
N VAL A 201 -15.16 20.75 2.40
CA VAL A 201 -13.99 21.53 2.76
C VAL A 201 -13.49 21.12 4.15
N VAL A 202 -12.19 20.84 4.25
CA VAL A 202 -11.51 20.55 5.52
C VAL A 202 -10.30 21.45 5.70
N SER A 203 -9.74 21.49 6.89
CA SER A 203 -8.53 22.25 7.20
C SER A 203 -7.43 21.37 7.80
N LEU A 204 -6.17 21.74 7.59
CA LEU A 204 -5.05 21.02 8.21
C LEU A 204 -4.90 21.33 9.69
N LYS A 205 -4.82 20.28 10.50
CA LYS A 205 -4.60 20.36 11.95
C LYS A 205 -3.16 20.72 12.31
N GLU A 206 -2.21 20.32 11.47
CA GLU A 206 -0.76 20.45 11.69
C GLU A 206 -0.03 20.76 10.36
N ASN A 207 1.28 21.03 10.43
CA ASN A 207 2.08 21.28 9.23
C ASN A 207 2.43 19.93 8.57
N CYS A 208 2.17 19.82 7.27
CA CYS A 208 2.30 18.60 6.48
C CYS A 208 3.35 18.72 5.36
N ARG A 209 4.18 19.76 5.36
CA ARG A 209 5.31 19.88 4.44
C ARG A 209 6.39 18.82 4.71
N GLY A 210 6.84 18.14 3.66
CA GLY A 210 7.92 17.15 3.74
C GLY A 210 7.51 15.81 4.36
N VAL A 211 6.21 15.57 4.53
CA VAL A 211 5.65 14.27 4.92
C VAL A 211 5.45 13.46 3.64
N PHE A 212 6.34 12.50 3.37
CA PHE A 212 6.30 11.61 2.19
C PHE A 212 5.76 10.23 2.56
#